data_AF-A0A5N7RPS5-F1
#
_entry.id   AF-A0A5N7RPS5-F1
#
_cell.length_a   1.000
_cell.length_b   1.000
_cell.length_c   1.000
_cell.angle_alpha   90.00
_cell.angle_beta   90.00
_cell.angle_gamma   90.00
#
_symmetry.space_group_name_H-M   'P 1'
#
loop_
_entity.id
_entity.type
_entity.pdbx_description
1 polymer ?
#
loop_
_entity_poly.entity_id
_entity_poly.type
_entity_poly.pdbx_seq_one_letter_code
_entity_poly.pdbx_strand_id
1 'polypeptide(L)'
;MKLQRPDLYHRTPVREFHEAFGHPVFCEPTVPSLDQRILRIRMLAEELTELCAAAGVTLRITPTWCGTHDIEARGISAETCDLVECADALGDLRYLVDGGNLIFGFDGEAVLDEIHRSNMSKLGADGNPVLRDDGKVLKGPNYHKPDIAAVLWGTERRRGIPRFECEPQLRHGRIVISISVPTLADAARGSDYFYQAKEAGTPLVITDEAALAQSVMHALSEEAEDGSTPVSRMLDKAIEQVAEYGEPGIDETPLGHATKEA
;
A
#
# COMPACT_ATOMS: atom_id res chain seq x y z
N MET A 1 33.54 6.55 -18.59
CA MET A 1 32.42 7.15 -19.34
C MET A 1 31.14 6.50 -18.83
N LYS A 2 30.48 7.10 -17.83
CA LYS A 2 29.19 6.59 -17.32
C LYS A 2 28.15 6.89 -18.38
N LEU A 3 27.53 5.86 -18.95
CA LEU A 3 26.35 6.00 -19.81
C LEU A 3 25.28 6.74 -19.01
N GLN A 4 25.04 8.02 -19.32
CA GLN A 4 23.81 8.71 -18.93
C GLN A 4 22.65 7.92 -19.55
N ARG A 5 21.83 7.28 -18.70
CA ARG A 5 20.55 6.74 -19.17
C ARG A 5 19.73 7.93 -19.69
N PRO A 6 19.17 7.87 -20.90
CA PRO A 6 18.37 8.97 -21.41
C PRO A 6 17.18 9.22 -20.47
N ASP A 7 16.90 10.50 -20.27
CA ASP A 7 15.95 11.15 -19.35
C ASP A 7 14.49 10.75 -19.66
N LEU A 8 14.16 9.47 -19.46
CA LEU A 8 12.86 8.87 -19.75
C LEU A 8 11.84 9.07 -18.61
N TYR A 9 12.31 9.46 -17.43
CA TYR A 9 11.48 9.71 -16.27
C TYR A 9 10.91 11.13 -16.37
N HIS A 10 9.62 11.23 -16.66
CA HIS A 10 8.81 12.47 -16.63
C HIS A 10 8.90 13.44 -17.81
N ARG A 11 8.30 13.07 -18.95
CA ARG A 11 7.96 14.05 -20.00
C ARG A 11 6.66 14.80 -19.67
N THR A 12 6.71 15.64 -18.64
CA THR A 12 5.59 16.53 -18.25
C THR A 12 6.09 17.98 -18.14
N PRO A 13 5.31 18.99 -18.55
CA PRO A 13 5.68 20.40 -18.37
C PRO A 13 5.85 20.79 -16.89
N VAL A 14 5.33 19.98 -15.96
CA VAL A 14 5.50 20.20 -14.51
C VAL A 14 6.96 20.06 -14.07
N ARG A 15 7.78 19.27 -14.78
CA ARG A 15 9.21 19.15 -14.48
C ARG A 15 9.94 20.46 -14.71
N GLU A 16 9.67 21.12 -15.84
CA GLU A 16 10.21 22.44 -16.15
C GLU A 16 9.86 23.46 -15.06
N PHE A 17 8.60 23.45 -14.59
CA PHE A 17 8.18 24.30 -13.48
C PHE A 17 8.94 23.99 -12.19
N HIS A 18 9.04 22.71 -11.80
CA HIS A 18 9.79 22.35 -10.59
C HIS A 18 11.25 22.80 -10.66
N GLU A 19 11.91 22.62 -11.81
CA GLU A 19 13.28 23.06 -12.02
C GLU A 19 13.42 24.59 -11.99
N ALA A 20 12.51 25.32 -12.65
CA ALA A 20 12.52 26.77 -12.70
C ALA A 20 12.27 27.42 -11.33
N PHE A 21 11.40 26.83 -10.51
CA PHE A 21 11.00 27.36 -9.20
C PHE A 21 11.73 26.70 -8.02
N GLY A 22 12.71 25.83 -8.28
CA GLY A 22 13.56 25.21 -7.26
C GLY A 22 12.83 24.18 -6.39
N HIS A 23 11.77 23.56 -6.91
CA HIS A 23 11.08 22.46 -6.25
C HIS A 23 11.83 21.12 -6.47
N PRO A 24 11.71 20.16 -5.55
CA PRO A 24 12.36 18.86 -5.69
C PRO A 24 11.89 18.10 -6.93
N VAL A 25 12.85 17.43 -7.57
CA VAL A 25 12.63 16.44 -8.63
C VAL A 25 13.51 15.24 -8.30
N PHE A 26 12.89 14.09 -8.05
CA PHE A 26 13.59 12.83 -7.85
C PHE A 26 13.39 11.95 -9.08
N CYS A 27 14.44 11.23 -9.48
CA CYS A 27 14.42 10.34 -10.65
C CYS A 27 14.37 8.86 -10.25
N GLU A 28 14.29 8.58 -8.95
CA GLU A 28 14.12 7.26 -8.38
C GLU A 28 13.12 7.36 -7.22
N PRO A 29 12.32 6.31 -6.97
CA PRO A 29 11.28 6.42 -5.97
C PRO A 29 11.88 6.74 -4.59
N THR A 30 11.37 7.80 -3.98
CA THR A 30 11.95 8.48 -2.82
C THR A 30 10.84 8.79 -1.81
N VAL A 31 11.16 8.71 -0.52
CA VAL A 31 10.26 9.14 0.55
C VAL A 31 10.44 10.64 0.78
N PRO A 32 9.46 11.50 0.45
CA PRO A 32 9.58 12.95 0.64
C PRO A 32 9.49 13.33 2.13
N SER A 33 9.82 14.58 2.46
CA SER A 33 9.64 15.09 3.82
C SER A 33 8.15 15.11 4.21
N LEU A 34 7.88 15.12 5.52
CA LEU A 34 6.49 15.18 5.98
C LEU A 34 5.77 16.44 5.49
N ASP A 35 6.44 17.60 5.52
CA ASP A 35 5.87 18.86 5.06
C ASP A 35 5.55 18.84 3.57
N GLN A 36 6.40 18.22 2.75
CA GLN A 36 6.15 18.04 1.32
C GLN A 36 4.91 17.16 1.09
N ARG A 37 4.78 16.06 1.84
CA ARG A 37 3.59 15.19 1.76
C ARG A 37 2.33 15.92 2.16
N ILE A 38 2.36 16.65 3.28
CA ILE A 38 1.22 17.44 3.78
C ILE A 38 0.81 18.49 2.73
N LEU A 39 1.77 19.25 2.20
CA LEU A 39 1.51 20.26 1.19
C LEU A 39 0.87 19.65 -0.06
N ARG A 40 1.37 18.52 -0.56
CA ARG A 40 0.82 17.86 -1.75
C ARG A 40 -0.61 17.38 -1.55
N ILE A 41 -0.88 16.72 -0.41
CA ILE A 41 -2.24 16.25 -0.12
C ILE A 41 -3.21 17.41 0.06
N ARG A 42 -2.76 18.50 0.69
CA ARG A 42 -3.57 19.71 0.85
C ARG A 42 -3.93 20.34 -0.49
N MET A 43 -2.95 20.57 -1.37
CA MET A 43 -3.21 21.17 -2.68
C MET A 43 -4.15 20.29 -3.52
N LEU A 44 -3.94 18.97 -3.54
CA LEU A 44 -4.86 18.04 -4.24
C LEU A 44 -6.29 18.12 -3.68
N ALA A 45 -6.44 18.29 -2.36
CA ALA A 45 -7.75 18.45 -1.76
C ALA A 45 -8.39 19.81 -2.12
N GLU A 46 -7.60 20.89 -2.19
CA GLU A 46 -8.06 22.21 -2.64
C GLU A 46 -8.62 22.10 -4.09
N GLU A 47 -7.86 21.57 -5.05
CA GLU A 47 -8.33 21.43 -6.44
C GLU A 47 -9.53 20.48 -6.58
N LEU A 48 -9.58 19.43 -5.77
CA LEU A 48 -10.76 18.54 -5.75
C LEU A 48 -12.02 19.29 -5.30
N THR A 49 -11.90 20.22 -4.34
CA THR A 49 -13.04 21.04 -3.92
C THR A 49 -13.49 22.02 -4.99
N GLU A 50 -12.55 22.57 -5.79
CA GLU A 50 -12.87 23.42 -6.93
C GLU A 50 -13.58 22.64 -8.03
N LEU A 51 -13.10 21.43 -8.37
CA LEU A 51 -13.79 20.54 -9.29
C LEU A 51 -15.21 20.20 -8.80
N CYS A 52 -15.39 19.96 -7.50
CA CYS A 52 -16.71 19.70 -6.93
C CYS A 52 -17.64 20.90 -7.13
N ALA A 53 -17.16 22.12 -6.85
CA ALA A 53 -17.93 23.34 -7.04
C ALA A 53 -18.31 23.54 -8.51
N ALA A 54 -17.35 23.40 -9.43
CA ALA A 54 -17.55 23.53 -10.87
C ALA A 54 -18.51 22.46 -11.44
N ALA A 55 -18.47 21.25 -10.90
CA ALA A 55 -19.35 20.15 -11.30
C ALA A 55 -20.76 20.24 -10.66
N GLY A 56 -21.01 21.21 -9.77
CA GLY A 56 -22.27 21.30 -9.04
C GLY A 56 -22.47 20.15 -8.04
N VAL A 57 -21.40 19.66 -7.44
CA VAL A 57 -21.38 18.53 -6.51
C VAL A 57 -20.92 18.98 -5.13
N THR A 58 -21.60 18.53 -4.09
CA THR A 58 -21.09 18.59 -2.71
C THR A 58 -20.35 17.31 -2.38
N LEU A 59 -19.17 17.44 -1.79
CA LEU A 59 -18.36 16.33 -1.30
C LEU A 59 -18.24 16.40 0.21
N ARG A 60 -18.51 15.29 0.89
CA ARG A 60 -18.25 15.10 2.31
C ARG A 60 -17.33 13.90 2.49
N ILE A 61 -16.22 14.12 3.18
CA ILE A 61 -15.29 13.06 3.60
C ILE A 61 -15.36 12.97 5.12
N THR A 62 -15.75 11.82 5.65
CA THR A 62 -15.89 11.60 7.10
C THR A 62 -14.95 10.47 7.54
N PRO A 63 -14.03 10.71 8.48
CA PRO A 63 -13.19 9.64 8.99
C PRO A 63 -14.05 8.65 9.77
N THR A 64 -13.77 7.37 9.56
CA THR A 64 -14.36 6.26 10.32
C THR A 64 -13.46 5.88 11.47
N TRP A 65 -14.03 5.17 12.45
CA TRP A 65 -13.29 4.72 13.63
C TRP A 65 -12.13 3.75 13.32
N CYS A 66 -12.17 3.08 12.16
CA CYS A 66 -11.15 2.12 11.71
C CYS A 66 -10.08 2.73 10.80
N GLY A 67 -10.00 4.06 10.71
CA GLY A 67 -9.01 4.75 9.86
C GLY A 67 -9.34 4.76 8.36
N THR A 68 -10.51 4.26 7.97
CA THR A 68 -11.05 4.46 6.61
C THR A 68 -11.87 5.75 6.52
N HIS A 69 -12.30 6.15 5.33
CA HIS A 69 -13.12 7.35 5.14
C HIS A 69 -14.41 7.00 4.41
N ASP A 70 -15.53 7.47 4.94
CA ASP A 70 -16.79 7.50 4.21
C ASP A 70 -16.82 8.71 3.30
N ILE A 71 -17.14 8.49 2.02
CA ILE A 71 -17.18 9.51 0.99
C ILE A 71 -18.62 9.62 0.49
N GLU A 72 -19.24 10.78 0.71
CA GLU A 72 -20.55 11.11 0.17
C GLU A 72 -20.42 12.23 -0.87
N ALA A 73 -20.87 11.97 -2.09
CA ALA A 73 -21.01 12.97 -3.15
C ALA A 73 -22.49 13.15 -3.49
N ARG A 74 -22.99 14.39 -3.50
CA ARG A 74 -24.39 14.71 -3.84
C ARG A 74 -24.45 15.87 -4.82
N GLY A 75 -25.19 15.69 -5.91
CA GLY A 75 -25.47 16.76 -6.86
C GLY A 75 -26.33 17.85 -6.22
N ILE A 76 -26.04 19.11 -6.56
CA ILE A 76 -26.78 20.27 -6.09
C ILE A 76 -27.93 20.57 -7.06
N SER A 77 -27.64 20.68 -8.37
CA SER A 77 -28.63 20.86 -9.44
C SER A 77 -28.02 20.46 -10.80
N ALA A 78 -28.86 20.13 -11.79
CA ALA A 78 -28.40 19.77 -13.14
C ALA A 78 -27.89 20.98 -13.94
N GLU A 79 -28.25 22.19 -13.50
CA GLU A 79 -27.96 23.47 -14.16
C GLU A 79 -26.67 24.12 -13.64
N THR A 80 -25.99 23.54 -12.64
CA THR A 80 -24.82 24.12 -11.95
C THR A 80 -23.46 23.61 -12.45
N CYS A 81 -23.41 22.91 -13.58
CA CYS A 81 -22.15 22.39 -14.12
C CYS A 81 -21.50 23.41 -15.07
N ASP A 82 -20.37 23.97 -14.67
CA ASP A 82 -19.52 24.81 -15.52
C ASP A 82 -18.40 23.96 -16.13
N LEU A 83 -18.51 23.69 -17.43
CA LEU A 83 -17.55 22.83 -18.14
C LEU A 83 -16.16 23.45 -18.29
N VAL A 84 -16.06 24.79 -18.31
CA VAL A 84 -14.77 25.48 -18.43
C VAL A 84 -14.02 25.33 -17.13
N GLU A 85 -14.66 25.66 -16.01
CA GLU A 85 -14.09 25.51 -14.67
C GLU A 85 -13.82 24.03 -14.33
N CYS A 86 -14.66 23.10 -14.79
CA CYS A 86 -14.37 21.67 -14.65
C CYS A 86 -13.10 21.25 -15.39
N ALA A 87 -12.90 21.75 -16.62
CA ALA A 87 -11.71 21.44 -17.41
C ALA A 87 -10.45 22.02 -16.77
N ASP A 88 -10.54 23.23 -16.22
CA ASP A 88 -9.46 23.90 -15.48
C ASP A 88 -9.06 23.09 -14.24
N ALA A 89 -10.03 22.79 -13.35
CA ALA A 89 -9.77 22.03 -12.14
C ALA A 89 -9.27 20.60 -12.40
N LEU A 90 -9.74 19.93 -13.47
CA LEU A 90 -9.18 18.63 -13.89
C LEU A 90 -7.73 18.76 -14.39
N GLY A 91 -7.42 19.86 -15.08
CA GLY A 91 -6.07 20.22 -15.50
C GLY A 91 -5.14 20.44 -14.31
N ASP A 92 -5.58 21.21 -13.31
CA ASP A 92 -4.81 21.49 -12.10
C ASP A 92 -4.60 20.24 -11.25
N LEU A 93 -5.62 19.39 -11.10
CA LEU A 93 -5.45 18.07 -10.49
C LEU A 93 -4.39 17.24 -11.21
N ARG A 94 -4.40 17.20 -12.54
CA ARG A 94 -3.34 16.49 -13.30
C ARG A 94 -1.97 17.11 -13.05
N TYR A 95 -1.87 18.44 -13.05
CA TYR A 95 -0.63 19.17 -12.80
C TYR A 95 -0.05 18.84 -11.41
N LEU A 96 -0.90 18.80 -10.39
CA LEU A 96 -0.51 18.44 -9.01
C LEU A 96 -0.16 16.97 -8.86
N VAL A 97 -0.87 16.06 -9.53
CA VAL A 97 -0.54 14.63 -9.55
C VAL A 97 0.84 14.40 -10.17
N ASP A 98 1.11 15.04 -11.31
CA ASP A 98 2.42 14.99 -11.97
C ASP A 98 3.52 15.57 -11.08
N GLY A 99 3.26 16.70 -10.39
CA GLY A 99 4.15 17.26 -9.39
C GLY A 99 4.40 16.33 -8.20
N GLY A 100 3.38 15.58 -7.79
CA GLY A 100 3.49 14.50 -6.81
C GLY A 100 4.43 13.40 -7.31
N ASN A 101 4.23 12.91 -8.53
CA ASN A 101 5.09 11.89 -9.13
C ASN A 101 6.57 12.33 -9.15
N LEU A 102 6.86 13.60 -9.45
CA LEU A 102 8.23 14.15 -9.41
C LEU A 102 8.83 14.17 -8.00
N ILE A 103 8.03 14.52 -6.99
CA ILE A 103 8.47 14.60 -5.58
C ILE A 103 8.65 13.20 -4.98
N PHE A 104 7.86 12.23 -5.40
CA PHE A 104 8.02 10.84 -4.99
C PHE A 104 8.98 10.06 -5.88
N GLY A 105 9.45 10.63 -7.01
CA GLY A 105 10.34 9.99 -7.97
C GLY A 105 9.73 8.78 -8.68
N PHE A 106 8.42 8.80 -8.91
CA PHE A 106 7.69 7.74 -9.60
C PHE A 106 7.59 8.02 -11.09
N ASP A 107 7.93 7.05 -11.94
CA ASP A 107 7.54 7.14 -13.36
C ASP A 107 6.01 7.05 -13.48
N GLY A 108 5.36 8.21 -13.53
CA GLY A 108 3.90 8.32 -13.50
C GLY A 108 3.23 7.63 -14.70
N GLU A 109 3.88 7.64 -15.87
CA GLU A 109 3.37 6.98 -17.07
C GLU A 109 3.51 5.45 -16.94
N ALA A 110 4.65 4.95 -16.46
CA ALA A 110 4.81 3.51 -16.23
C ALA A 110 3.83 2.96 -15.15
N VAL A 111 3.58 3.74 -14.10
CA VAL A 111 2.58 3.42 -13.08
C VAL A 111 1.17 3.40 -13.69
N LEU A 112 0.83 4.40 -14.50
CA LEU A 112 -0.46 4.49 -15.18
C LEU A 112 -0.67 3.32 -16.15
N ASP A 113 0.34 2.97 -16.95
CA ASP A 113 0.31 1.85 -17.89
C ASP A 113 0.02 0.52 -17.19
N GLU A 114 0.64 0.25 -16.05
CA GLU A 114 0.39 -0.96 -15.27
C GLU A 114 -1.02 -0.98 -14.64
N ILE A 115 -1.48 0.15 -14.12
CA ILE A 115 -2.86 0.30 -13.62
C ILE A 115 -3.85 0.07 -14.76
N HIS A 116 -3.59 0.63 -15.94
CA HIS A 116 -4.41 0.49 -17.14
C HIS A 116 -4.44 -0.98 -17.59
N ARG A 117 -3.29 -1.64 -17.73
CA ARG A 117 -3.17 -3.07 -18.06
C ARG A 117 -4.01 -3.94 -17.13
N SER A 118 -3.88 -3.74 -15.82
CA SER A 118 -4.70 -4.43 -14.82
C SER A 118 -6.19 -4.11 -14.97
N ASN A 119 -6.58 -2.86 -15.19
CA ASN A 119 -7.99 -2.49 -15.37
C ASN A 119 -8.59 -3.15 -16.61
N MET A 120 -7.86 -3.22 -17.71
CA MET A 120 -8.28 -3.92 -18.93
C MET A 120 -8.39 -5.44 -18.75
N SER A 121 -7.68 -6.02 -17.78
CA SER A 121 -7.83 -7.45 -17.43
C SER A 121 -9.16 -7.80 -16.77
N LYS A 122 -9.94 -6.81 -16.32
CA LYS A 122 -11.27 -7.01 -15.71
C LYS A 122 -12.33 -7.40 -16.73
N LEU A 123 -12.05 -7.29 -18.02
CA LEU A 123 -12.99 -7.69 -19.08
C LEU A 123 -13.34 -9.18 -18.98
N GLY A 124 -14.58 -9.50 -19.36
CA GLY A 124 -15.09 -10.85 -19.48
C GLY A 124 -14.37 -11.65 -20.57
N ALA A 125 -14.68 -12.95 -20.66
CA ALA A 125 -14.12 -13.82 -21.70
C ALA A 125 -14.48 -13.38 -23.13
N ASP A 126 -15.54 -12.58 -23.27
CA ASP A 126 -16.04 -11.98 -24.51
C ASP A 126 -15.42 -10.61 -24.81
N GLY A 127 -14.55 -10.10 -23.95
CA GLY A 127 -13.94 -8.77 -24.09
C GLY A 127 -14.83 -7.62 -23.62
N ASN A 128 -16.00 -7.89 -23.02
CA ASN A 128 -16.89 -6.85 -22.51
C ASN A 128 -16.72 -6.64 -21.00
N PRO A 129 -17.01 -5.43 -20.47
CA PRO A 129 -17.02 -5.21 -19.03
C PRO A 129 -18.07 -6.10 -18.33
N VAL A 130 -17.66 -6.79 -17.27
CA VAL A 130 -18.61 -7.47 -16.38
C VAL A 130 -19.14 -6.41 -15.42
N LEU A 131 -20.44 -6.10 -15.45
CA LEU A 131 -21.05 -5.05 -14.63
C LEU A 131 -21.96 -5.64 -13.55
N ARG A 132 -21.99 -5.01 -12.39
CA ARG A 132 -23.02 -5.19 -11.37
C ARG A 132 -24.21 -4.25 -11.63
N ASP A 133 -25.35 -4.51 -11.00
CA ASP A 133 -26.59 -3.74 -11.11
C ASP A 133 -26.43 -2.23 -10.81
N ASP A 134 -25.41 -1.83 -10.03
CA ASP A 134 -25.09 -0.43 -9.73
C ASP A 134 -24.10 0.21 -10.72
N GLY A 135 -23.80 -0.47 -11.83
CA GLY A 135 -22.84 -0.02 -12.84
C GLY A 135 -21.38 -0.27 -12.49
N LYS A 136 -21.09 -0.91 -11.34
CA LYS A 136 -19.71 -1.21 -10.93
C LYS A 136 -19.09 -2.30 -11.82
N VAL A 137 -17.92 -2.00 -12.39
CA VAL A 137 -17.11 -3.00 -13.11
C VAL A 137 -16.58 -4.05 -12.14
N LEU A 138 -16.97 -5.30 -12.37
CA LEU A 138 -16.54 -6.49 -11.67
C LEU A 138 -15.25 -7.06 -12.29
N LYS A 139 -14.60 -7.97 -11.55
CA LYS A 139 -13.38 -8.63 -11.99
C LYS A 139 -13.75 -9.82 -12.88
N GLY A 140 -13.36 -9.77 -14.16
CA GLY A 140 -13.46 -10.89 -15.08
C GLY A 140 -12.54 -12.08 -14.71
N PRO A 141 -12.70 -13.23 -15.39
CA PRO A 141 -11.98 -14.47 -15.07
C PRO A 141 -10.47 -14.37 -15.29
N ASN A 142 -10.01 -13.44 -16.13
CA ASN A 142 -8.60 -13.21 -16.44
C ASN A 142 -7.97 -12.05 -15.64
N TYR A 143 -8.69 -11.57 -14.61
CA TYR A 143 -8.25 -10.42 -13.82
C TYR A 143 -6.93 -10.70 -13.11
N HIS A 144 -6.03 -9.73 -13.16
CA HIS A 144 -4.84 -9.67 -12.33
C HIS A 144 -4.71 -8.27 -11.71
N LYS A 145 -4.31 -8.23 -10.43
CA LYS A 145 -4.04 -6.98 -9.69
C LYS A 145 -2.82 -6.27 -10.32
N PRO A 146 -2.74 -4.93 -10.31
CA PRO A 146 -1.54 -4.27 -10.82
C PRO A 146 -0.34 -4.57 -9.92
N ASP A 147 0.82 -4.84 -10.52
CA ASP A 147 2.09 -5.07 -9.83
C ASP A 147 2.93 -3.79 -9.80
N ILE A 148 2.44 -2.81 -9.04
CA ILE A 148 3.11 -1.50 -8.88
C ILE A 148 4.51 -1.66 -8.25
N ALA A 149 4.70 -2.68 -7.40
CA ALA A 149 6.00 -2.97 -6.82
C ALA A 149 7.03 -3.34 -7.90
N ALA A 150 6.64 -4.16 -8.88
CA ALA A 150 7.50 -4.46 -10.02
C ALA A 150 7.77 -3.24 -10.90
N VAL A 151 6.82 -2.31 -11.03
CA VAL A 151 7.05 -1.04 -11.77
C VAL A 151 8.08 -0.18 -11.06
N LEU A 152 7.93 0.04 -9.75
CA LEU A 152 8.81 0.92 -8.98
C LEU A 152 10.22 0.32 -8.84
N TRP A 153 10.32 -0.99 -8.64
CA TRP A 153 11.57 -1.63 -8.24
C TRP A 153 12.20 -2.54 -9.31
N GLY A 154 11.47 -2.86 -10.38
CA GLY A 154 11.84 -3.87 -11.36
C GLY A 154 11.49 -5.29 -10.91
N THR A 155 11.33 -6.21 -11.88
CA THR A 155 11.02 -7.62 -11.61
C THR A 155 12.11 -8.36 -10.83
N GLU A 156 13.35 -7.85 -10.84
CA GLU A 156 14.46 -8.36 -10.03
C GLU A 156 14.43 -7.86 -8.57
N ARG A 157 13.70 -6.77 -8.25
CA ARG A 157 13.45 -6.31 -6.87
C ARG A 157 11.98 -6.49 -6.48
N ARG A 158 11.52 -7.73 -6.39
CA ARG A 158 10.39 -8.07 -5.49
C ARG A 158 10.82 -7.96 -4.01
N ARG A 159 11.28 -6.78 -3.57
CA ARG A 159 11.61 -6.47 -2.17
C ARG A 159 10.71 -5.32 -1.71
N GLY A 160 9.74 -5.63 -0.85
CA GLY A 160 8.80 -4.64 -0.32
C GLY A 160 7.58 -5.23 0.37
N ILE A 161 7.26 -6.49 0.10
CA ILE A 161 6.79 -7.36 1.18
C ILE A 161 8.08 -7.89 1.82
N PRO A 162 8.22 -7.89 3.15
CA PRO A 162 9.09 -8.82 3.85
C PRO A 162 8.75 -10.26 3.41
N ARG A 163 9.20 -10.67 2.23
CA ARG A 163 9.21 -12.08 1.89
C ARG A 163 10.39 -12.66 2.62
N PHE A 164 10.17 -13.80 3.25
CA PHE A 164 11.28 -14.65 3.65
C PHE A 164 12.24 -14.77 2.46
N GLU A 165 13.54 -14.62 2.72
CA GLU A 165 14.55 -14.67 1.66
C GLU A 165 14.55 -16.03 0.95
N CYS A 166 13.94 -17.02 1.59
CA CYS A 166 13.55 -18.32 1.05
C CYS A 166 12.10 -18.65 1.48
N GLU A 167 11.36 -19.43 0.69
CA GLU A 167 10.09 -20.00 1.20
C GLU A 167 10.35 -20.77 2.50
N PRO A 168 9.45 -20.72 3.50
CA PRO A 168 9.59 -21.50 4.73
C PRO A 168 9.88 -22.96 4.41
N GLN A 169 10.93 -23.52 5.01
CA GLN A 169 11.37 -24.87 4.70
C GLN A 169 11.18 -25.79 5.90
N LEU A 170 10.58 -26.96 5.69
CA LEU A 170 10.64 -28.05 6.65
C LEU A 170 11.95 -28.81 6.46
N ARG A 171 12.91 -28.64 7.38
CA ARG A 171 14.19 -29.36 7.39
C ARG A 171 14.33 -30.16 8.67
N HIS A 172 14.44 -31.49 8.58
CA HIS A 172 14.61 -32.39 9.71
C HIS A 172 13.55 -32.21 10.83
N GLY A 173 12.27 -32.01 10.45
CA GLY A 173 11.18 -31.78 11.39
C GLY A 173 11.16 -30.38 12.03
N ARG A 174 11.96 -29.43 11.53
CA ARG A 174 11.96 -28.04 11.96
C ARG A 174 11.51 -27.13 10.84
N ILE A 175 10.69 -26.14 11.17
CA ILE A 175 10.38 -25.02 10.28
C ILE A 175 11.58 -24.07 10.31
N VAL A 176 12.18 -23.84 9.15
CA VAL A 176 13.32 -22.93 8.97
C VAL A 176 12.84 -21.73 8.19
N ILE A 177 13.00 -20.57 8.81
CA ILE A 177 12.58 -19.28 8.29
C ILE A 177 13.80 -18.35 8.33
N SER A 178 14.07 -17.64 7.24
CA SER A 178 15.17 -16.67 7.15
C SER A 178 14.64 -15.30 6.79
N ILE A 179 15.05 -14.30 7.57
CA ILE A 179 14.69 -12.89 7.41
C ILE A 179 15.98 -12.08 7.43
N SER A 180 16.14 -11.18 6.47
CA SER A 180 17.27 -10.27 6.40
C SER A 180 17.20 -9.22 7.51
N VAL A 181 18.36 -8.74 7.99
CA VAL A 181 18.43 -7.64 8.97
C VAL A 181 17.68 -6.39 8.48
N PRO A 182 17.85 -5.93 7.22
CA PRO A 182 17.07 -4.82 6.69
C PRO A 182 15.56 -5.09 6.64
N THR A 183 15.16 -6.32 6.30
CA THR A 183 13.75 -6.72 6.24
C THR A 183 13.10 -6.68 7.62
N LEU A 184 13.82 -7.13 8.65
CA LEU A 184 13.35 -7.06 10.03
C LEU A 184 13.24 -5.61 10.51
N ALA A 185 14.22 -4.76 10.19
CA ALA A 185 14.19 -3.35 10.54
C ALA A 185 13.03 -2.61 9.85
N ASP A 186 12.76 -2.92 8.58
CA ASP A 186 11.61 -2.38 7.85
C ASP A 186 10.28 -2.80 8.47
N ALA A 187 10.13 -4.08 8.81
CA ALA A 187 8.95 -4.58 9.51
C ALA A 187 8.75 -3.89 10.88
N ALA A 188 9.82 -3.63 11.63
CA ALA A 188 9.75 -2.91 12.89
C ALA A 188 9.25 -1.47 12.71
N ARG A 189 9.74 -0.75 11.69
CA ARG A 189 9.26 0.62 11.36
C ARG A 189 7.79 0.66 10.98
N GLY A 190 7.29 -0.41 10.35
CA GLY A 190 5.89 -0.57 9.96
C GLY A 190 4.97 -1.08 11.07
N SER A 191 5.50 -1.37 12.27
CA SER A 191 4.70 -1.90 13.38
C SER A 191 3.83 -0.84 14.05
N ASP A 192 2.69 -1.26 14.60
CA ASP A 192 1.79 -0.41 15.39
C ASP A 192 2.51 0.28 16.55
N TYR A 193 3.55 -0.36 17.12
CA TYR A 193 4.31 0.21 18.22
C TYR A 193 5.13 1.43 17.79
N PHE A 194 5.81 1.37 16.63
CA PHE A 194 6.51 2.53 16.06
C PHE A 194 5.54 3.65 15.69
N TYR A 195 4.34 3.29 15.21
CA TYR A 195 3.28 4.23 14.91
C TYR A 195 2.79 4.95 16.18
N GLN A 196 2.45 4.20 17.23
CA GLN A 196 1.96 4.74 18.50
C GLN A 196 3.01 5.62 19.21
N ALA A 197 4.28 5.21 19.23
CA ALA A 197 5.36 6.00 19.82
C ALA A 197 5.51 7.35 19.12
N LYS A 198 5.36 7.37 17.79
CA LYS A 198 5.36 8.60 17.00
C LYS A 198 4.16 9.49 17.33
N GLU A 199 2.95 8.94 17.45
CA GLU A 199 1.76 9.71 17.83
C GLU A 199 1.83 10.25 19.27
N ALA A 200 2.48 9.51 20.18
CA ALA A 200 2.71 9.93 21.57
C ALA A 200 3.79 11.03 21.72
N GLY A 201 4.40 11.49 20.63
CA GLY A 201 5.44 12.53 20.63
C GLY A 201 6.85 12.01 20.93
N THR A 202 7.06 10.69 20.97
CA THR A 202 8.34 10.03 21.25
C THR A 202 8.72 9.07 20.12
N PRO A 203 8.96 9.57 18.88
CA PRO A 203 9.23 8.72 17.74
C PRO A 203 10.48 7.87 17.95
N LEU A 204 10.34 6.56 17.72
CA LEU A 204 11.45 5.63 17.77
C LEU A 204 12.25 5.69 16.47
N VAL A 205 13.57 5.66 16.59
CA VAL A 205 14.51 5.64 15.47
C VAL A 205 15.41 4.42 15.62
N ILE A 206 15.47 3.60 14.58
CA ILE A 206 16.44 2.50 14.50
C ILE A 206 17.78 3.12 14.08
N THR A 207 18.71 3.23 15.02
CA THR A 207 20.06 3.77 14.80
C THR A 207 21.06 2.72 14.33
N ASP A 208 20.80 1.46 14.63
CA ASP A 208 21.60 0.30 14.22
C ASP A 208 20.67 -0.90 13.97
N GLU A 209 20.55 -1.31 12.72
CA GLU A 209 19.67 -2.42 12.32
C GLU A 209 20.20 -3.78 12.80
N ALA A 210 21.53 -3.96 12.87
CA ALA A 210 22.12 -5.21 13.31
C ALA A 210 21.95 -5.39 14.82
N ALA A 211 22.14 -4.31 15.59
CA ALA A 211 21.86 -4.33 17.03
C ALA A 211 20.37 -4.59 17.31
N LEU A 212 19.46 -3.95 16.57
CA LEU A 212 18.02 -4.24 16.66
C LEU A 212 17.73 -5.71 16.39
N ALA A 213 18.29 -6.28 15.32
CA ALA A 213 18.07 -7.68 14.97
C ALA A 213 18.54 -8.64 16.07
N GLN A 214 19.69 -8.36 16.70
CA GLN A 214 20.17 -9.11 17.85
C GLN A 214 19.23 -9.00 19.06
N SER A 215 18.72 -7.80 19.35
CA SER A 215 17.76 -7.59 20.45
C SER A 215 16.44 -8.32 20.20
N VAL A 216 15.93 -8.30 18.96
CA VAL A 216 14.71 -9.04 18.59
C VAL A 216 14.93 -10.54 18.74
N MET A 217 16.06 -11.07 18.26
CA MET A 217 16.40 -12.49 18.44
C MET A 217 16.47 -12.89 19.93
N HIS A 218 17.06 -12.02 20.75
CA HIS A 218 17.14 -12.25 22.18
C HIS A 218 15.74 -12.32 22.79
N ALA A 219 14.90 -11.31 22.54
CA ALA A 219 13.52 -11.25 23.04
C ALA A 219 12.68 -12.45 22.58
N LEU A 220 12.81 -12.90 21.32
CA LEU A 220 12.11 -14.07 20.81
C LEU A 220 12.53 -15.38 21.51
N SER A 221 13.72 -15.41 22.11
CA SER A 221 14.25 -16.58 22.83
C SER A 221 13.95 -16.55 24.33
N GLU A 222 13.37 -15.45 24.85
CA GLU A 222 13.01 -15.33 26.25
C GLU A 222 11.68 -16.04 26.55
N GLU A 223 11.65 -16.71 27.71
CA GLU A 223 10.45 -17.35 28.25
C GLU A 223 9.78 -16.37 29.23
N ALA A 224 8.47 -16.17 29.07
CA ALA A 224 7.67 -15.34 29.96
C ALA A 224 7.30 -16.09 31.24
N GLU A 225 6.78 -15.37 32.24
CA GLU A 225 6.39 -15.94 33.54
C GLU A 225 5.28 -16.99 33.43
N ASP A 226 4.45 -16.92 32.38
CA ASP A 226 3.39 -17.89 32.09
C ASP A 226 3.91 -19.17 31.39
N GLY A 227 5.23 -19.28 31.18
CA GLY A 227 5.88 -20.39 30.47
C GLY A 227 5.74 -20.32 28.95
N SER A 228 5.15 -19.26 28.39
CA SER A 228 5.06 -19.03 26.95
C SER A 228 6.24 -18.19 26.45
N THR A 229 6.67 -18.41 25.22
CA THR A 229 7.63 -17.53 24.53
C THR A 229 6.89 -16.57 23.60
N PRO A 230 7.46 -15.41 23.25
CA PRO A 230 6.92 -14.57 22.19
C PRO A 230 6.73 -15.31 20.87
N VAL A 231 7.61 -16.29 20.58
CA VAL A 231 7.48 -17.17 19.41
C VAL A 231 6.24 -18.05 19.52
N SER A 232 5.95 -18.65 20.68
CA SER A 232 4.76 -19.47 20.85
C SER A 232 3.48 -18.67 20.59
N ARG A 233 3.35 -17.48 21.16
CA ARG A 233 2.19 -16.59 20.92
C ARG A 233 2.08 -16.16 19.45
N MET A 234 3.20 -15.94 18.78
CA MET A 234 3.23 -15.63 17.35
C MET A 234 2.71 -16.82 16.52
N LEU A 235 3.12 -18.05 16.87
CA LEU A 235 2.66 -19.27 16.20
C LEU A 235 1.17 -19.53 16.47
N ASP A 236 0.70 -19.31 17.68
CA ASP A 236 -0.71 -19.48 18.05
C ASP A 236 -1.61 -18.57 17.18
N LYS A 237 -1.27 -17.28 17.06
CA LYS A 237 -2.00 -16.35 16.17
C LYS A 237 -1.98 -16.78 14.71
N ALA A 238 -0.85 -17.30 14.23
CA ALA A 238 -0.76 -17.79 12.86
C ALA A 238 -1.66 -19.01 12.64
N ILE A 239 -1.72 -19.93 13.61
CA ILE A 239 -2.60 -21.11 13.57
C ILE A 239 -4.07 -20.70 13.62
N GLU A 240 -4.44 -19.77 14.51
CA GLU A 240 -5.81 -19.22 14.59
C GLU A 240 -6.26 -18.67 13.23
N GLN A 241 -5.39 -17.91 12.56
CA GLN A 241 -5.68 -17.37 11.23
C GLN A 241 -5.88 -18.48 10.20
N VAL A 242 -4.99 -19.47 10.14
CA VAL A 242 -5.12 -20.61 9.20
C VAL A 242 -6.42 -21.40 9.44
N ALA A 243 -6.80 -21.58 10.71
CA ALA A 243 -8.04 -22.24 11.08
C ALA A 243 -9.29 -21.42 10.68
N GLU A 244 -9.29 -20.10 10.91
CA GLU A 244 -10.39 -19.20 10.55
C GLU A 244 -10.67 -19.19 9.03
N TYR A 245 -9.62 -19.27 8.21
CA TYR A 245 -9.73 -19.25 6.75
C TYR A 245 -9.87 -20.64 6.09
N GLY A 246 -9.89 -21.73 6.87
CA GLY A 246 -10.14 -23.09 6.38
C GLY A 246 -9.07 -23.61 5.42
N GLU A 247 -7.81 -23.27 5.65
CA GLU A 247 -6.68 -23.69 4.82
C GLU A 247 -6.40 -25.22 4.97
N PRO A 248 -5.94 -25.90 3.91
CA PRO A 248 -5.75 -27.34 3.91
C PRO A 248 -4.71 -27.79 4.95
N GLY A 249 -5.03 -28.85 5.70
CA GLY A 249 -4.16 -29.43 6.74
C GLY A 249 -4.62 -29.18 8.18
N ILE A 250 -5.72 -28.45 8.38
CA ILE A 250 -6.44 -28.32 9.67
C ILE A 250 -7.86 -28.83 9.46
N ASP A 251 -8.24 -29.88 10.19
CA ASP A 251 -9.62 -30.41 10.19
C ASP A 251 -10.21 -30.32 11.60
N GLU A 252 -11.45 -29.81 11.70
CA GLU A 252 -12.23 -29.93 12.93
C GLU A 252 -12.63 -31.40 13.12
N THR A 253 -11.96 -32.11 14.01
CA THR A 253 -12.44 -33.42 14.45
C THR A 253 -13.56 -33.19 15.46
N PRO A 254 -14.82 -33.60 15.21
CA PRO A 254 -15.86 -33.52 16.21
C PRO A 254 -15.40 -34.31 17.43
N LEU A 255 -15.50 -33.73 18.63
CA LEU A 255 -15.32 -34.47 19.87
C LEU A 255 -16.32 -35.62 19.86
N GLY A 256 -15.86 -36.81 19.49
CA GLY A 256 -16.65 -38.02 19.59
C GLY A 256 -17.13 -38.14 21.01
N HIS A 257 -18.45 -38.22 21.19
CA HIS A 257 -19.01 -38.65 22.46
C HIS A 257 -18.29 -39.94 22.84
N ALA A 258 -17.49 -39.88 23.90
CA ALA A 258 -17.00 -41.06 24.57
C ALA A 258 -18.25 -41.83 25.02
N THR A 259 -18.68 -42.81 24.22
CA THR A 259 -19.54 -43.89 24.71
C THR A 259 -18.73 -44.64 25.75
N LYS A 260 -18.81 -44.15 26.99
CA LYS A 260 -18.89 -45.05 28.14
C LYS A 260 -20.14 -45.90 27.90
N GLU A 261 -19.97 -47.19 27.66
CA GLU A 261 -20.56 -48.25 28.48
C GLU A 261 -20.38 -49.65 27.87
N ALA A 262 -20.01 -50.57 28.77
CA ALA A 262 -19.99 -52.04 28.75
C ALA A 262 -19.04 -52.78 27.80
#